data_AF-A0A7C7WI30-F1
#
_entry.id   AF-A0A7C7WI30-F1
#
_cell.length_a   1.000
_cell.length_b   1.000
_cell.length_c   1.000
_cell.angle_alpha   90.00
_cell.angle_beta   90.00
_cell.angle_gamma   90.00
#
_symmetry.space_group_name_H-M   'P 1'
#
loop_
_entity.id
_entity.type
_entity.pdbx_description
1 polymer ?
#
loop_
_entity_poly.entity_id
_entity_poly.type
_entity_poly.pdbx_seq_one_letter_code
_entity_poly.pdbx_strand_id
1 'polypeptide(L)'
;MINKVATILVTGVCAIGGMTHPVEAKMVRIEVERTTPYAGGRTFGEAGAFERLEGTVFMEVDPHDPRNAVIVNLDRAPRNAEGRVEFSAPFVLIRPVDVARGNGKLLYGINNRGNAIEIPFQTFPQLAPSALDAWADGGIEPPRSNYPDVSDGTLATVAEAAKTFPAIPGVTFPTVVNELWALDYGPTFGPEGGRITMLPPARGARYQVLVPTTDRDGHDLAGIRTVDIAVPVGTNTGWNLRPPGPRGQDLCGLSGSFIPFARTQADRLASGDPRASLAERYGDHQGFVDAVRRAAERSVQNRLLLEEDARVIAAMAEASDILR
;
A
#
# COMPACT_ATOMS: atom_id res chain seq x y z
N MET A 1 -34.49 38.28 62.84
CA MET A 1 -34.38 39.45 61.93
C MET A 1 -33.88 38.93 60.59
N ILE A 2 -34.74 38.44 59.69
CA ILE A 2 -35.57 39.16 58.70
C ILE A 2 -34.75 40.06 57.75
N ASN A 3 -34.72 39.63 56.49
CA ASN A 3 -34.53 40.34 55.21
C ASN A 3 -33.16 41.03 54.98
N LYS A 4 -32.52 40.94 53.80
CA LYS A 4 -33.08 41.22 52.47
C LYS A 4 -32.38 40.50 51.31
N VAL A 5 -33.21 40.15 50.33
CA VAL A 5 -32.92 39.74 48.95
C VAL A 5 -32.27 40.88 48.16
N ALA A 6 -31.30 40.57 47.30
CA ALA A 6 -30.95 41.37 46.14
C ALA A 6 -30.55 40.45 44.98
N THR A 7 -31.55 40.14 44.15
CA THR A 7 -31.40 39.63 42.80
C THR A 7 -30.77 40.71 41.93
N ILE A 8 -29.61 40.44 41.33
CA ILE A 8 -29.16 41.16 40.13
C ILE A 8 -29.05 40.12 39.01
N LEU A 9 -30.02 40.22 38.11
CA LEU A 9 -30.02 39.60 36.80
C LEU A 9 -29.16 40.51 35.90
N VAL A 10 -28.05 40.02 35.35
CA VAL A 10 -27.44 40.60 34.15
C VAL A 10 -27.45 39.54 33.07
N THR A 11 -28.22 39.85 32.03
CA THR A 11 -28.51 39.08 30.83
C THR A 11 -27.29 39.05 29.90
N GLY A 12 -27.07 37.89 29.28
CA GLY A 12 -26.71 37.85 27.85
C GLY A 12 -25.24 37.69 27.48
N VAL A 13 -24.71 36.48 27.58
CA VAL A 13 -23.80 35.95 26.57
C VAL A 13 -24.36 34.60 26.13
N CYS A 14 -25.05 34.58 24.99
CA CYS A 14 -25.30 33.34 24.25
C CYS A 14 -23.95 32.82 23.75
N ALA A 15 -23.27 32.03 24.57
CA ALA A 15 -22.32 31.08 24.05
C ALA A 15 -23.15 30.05 23.29
N ILE A 16 -23.22 30.21 21.96
CA ILE A 16 -23.62 29.15 21.05
C ILE A 16 -22.48 28.13 21.11
N GLY A 17 -22.45 27.36 22.20
CA GLY A 17 -21.65 26.15 22.28
C GLY A 17 -22.21 25.23 21.21
N GLY A 18 -21.50 25.12 20.09
CA GLY A 18 -21.74 24.04 19.16
C GLY A 18 -21.62 22.75 19.96
N MET A 19 -22.74 22.11 20.24
CA MET A 19 -22.75 20.75 20.76
C MET A 19 -22.09 19.90 19.69
N THR A 20 -20.81 19.60 19.88
CA THR A 20 -20.13 18.56 19.15
C THR A 20 -20.82 17.27 19.54
N HIS A 21 -21.82 16.83 18.76
CA HIS A 21 -22.39 15.52 18.95
C HIS A 21 -21.31 14.50 18.62
N PRO A 22 -20.84 13.69 19.58
CA PRO A 22 -19.91 12.62 19.28
C PRO A 22 -20.52 11.76 18.16
N VAL A 23 -19.70 11.44 17.16
CA VAL A 23 -20.07 10.44 16.15
C VAL A 23 -19.96 9.10 16.86
N GLU A 24 -21.05 8.56 17.40
CA GLU A 24 -21.09 7.18 17.87
C GLU A 24 -21.60 6.30 16.72
N ALA A 25 -20.69 5.75 15.91
CA ALA A 25 -20.92 4.43 15.36
C ALA A 25 -20.74 3.46 16.54
N LYS A 26 -21.84 3.13 17.21
CA LYS A 26 -21.77 2.43 18.49
C LYS A 26 -21.56 0.95 18.21
N MET A 27 -20.33 0.51 18.36
CA MET A 27 -20.07 -0.91 18.59
C MET A 27 -20.75 -1.28 19.91
N VAL A 28 -21.78 -2.11 19.84
CA VAL A 28 -22.60 -2.46 21.00
C VAL A 28 -22.12 -3.73 21.68
N ARG A 29 -21.52 -4.65 20.93
CA ARG A 29 -21.04 -5.93 21.45
C ARG A 29 -19.96 -6.52 20.54
N ILE A 30 -18.96 -7.15 21.15
CA ILE A 30 -18.00 -8.02 20.46
C ILE A 30 -18.16 -9.42 21.06
N GLU A 31 -18.29 -10.42 20.20
CA GLU A 31 -18.24 -11.82 20.59
C GLU A 31 -16.99 -12.47 20.02
N VAL A 32 -16.09 -12.94 20.88
CA VAL A 32 -14.94 -13.75 20.49
C VAL A 32 -15.42 -15.20 20.41
N GLU A 33 -15.43 -15.75 19.21
CA GLU A 33 -15.89 -17.12 18.95
C GLU A 33 -14.73 -18.11 18.98
N ARG A 34 -13.54 -17.67 18.57
CA ARG A 34 -12.34 -18.50 18.51
C ARG A 34 -11.09 -17.72 18.90
N THR A 35 -10.24 -18.35 19.70
CA THR A 35 -8.88 -17.89 20.02
C THR A 35 -7.89 -19.00 19.69
N THR A 36 -6.87 -18.69 18.88
CA THR A 36 -5.83 -19.65 18.49
C THR A 36 -4.44 -19.05 18.61
N PRO A 37 -3.38 -19.84 18.87
CA PRO A 37 -2.00 -19.34 18.80
C PRO A 37 -1.70 -18.80 17.40
N TYR A 38 -1.14 -17.59 17.32
CA TYR A 38 -0.70 -17.01 16.05
C TYR A 38 0.70 -17.52 15.69
N ALA A 39 0.97 -17.69 14.39
CA ALA A 39 2.26 -18.15 13.85
C ALA A 39 2.84 -19.41 14.57
N GLY A 40 1.97 -20.36 14.92
CA GLY A 40 2.37 -21.59 15.63
C GLY A 40 2.85 -21.37 17.06
N GLY A 41 2.48 -20.25 17.70
CA GLY A 41 2.92 -19.90 19.05
C GLY A 41 4.31 -19.27 19.10
N ARG A 42 4.87 -18.85 17.95
CA ARG A 42 6.14 -18.12 17.90
C ARG A 42 6.05 -16.84 18.74
N THR A 43 7.16 -16.52 19.42
CA THR A 43 7.34 -15.27 20.15
C THR A 43 7.97 -14.20 19.26
N PHE A 44 7.51 -12.96 19.41
CA PHE A 44 8.00 -11.81 18.65
C PHE A 44 8.60 -10.78 19.62
N GLY A 45 9.94 -10.78 19.70
CA GLY A 45 10.68 -9.87 20.58
C GLY A 45 10.17 -9.89 22.02
N GLU A 46 10.11 -8.71 22.63
CA GLU A 46 9.66 -8.52 24.03
C GLU A 46 8.14 -8.66 24.21
N ALA A 47 7.36 -8.47 23.13
CA ALA A 47 5.90 -8.61 23.14
C ALA A 47 5.45 -10.07 23.38
N GLY A 48 6.35 -11.04 23.17
CA GLY A 48 6.10 -12.45 23.45
C GLY A 48 5.24 -13.13 22.38
N ALA A 49 4.50 -14.17 22.78
CA ALA A 49 3.61 -14.90 21.87
C ALA A 49 2.35 -14.10 21.55
N PHE A 50 1.79 -14.31 20.37
CA PHE A 50 0.55 -13.66 19.92
C PHE A 50 -0.56 -14.69 19.77
N GLU A 51 -1.79 -14.24 19.92
CA GLU A 51 -3.02 -14.98 19.66
C GLU A 51 -3.86 -14.31 18.58
N ARG A 52 -4.56 -15.13 17.80
CA ARG A 52 -5.55 -14.73 16.80
C ARG A 52 -6.94 -14.96 17.37
N LEU A 53 -7.71 -13.88 17.46
CA LEU A 53 -9.10 -13.85 17.86
C LEU A 53 -9.96 -13.69 16.61
N GLU A 54 -11.01 -14.49 16.52
CA GLU A 54 -12.02 -14.43 15.47
C GLU A 54 -13.39 -14.41 16.11
N GLY A 55 -14.31 -13.65 15.52
CA GLY A 55 -15.69 -13.65 15.94
C GLY A 55 -16.50 -12.53 15.29
N THR A 56 -17.53 -12.06 15.98
CA THR A 56 -18.50 -11.12 15.41
C THR A 56 -18.57 -9.82 16.22
N VAL A 57 -18.50 -8.69 15.52
CA VAL A 57 -18.79 -7.36 16.08
C VAL A 57 -20.21 -6.94 15.70
N PHE A 58 -20.98 -6.47 16.67
CA PHE A 58 -22.33 -5.97 16.53
C PHE A 58 -22.32 -4.46 16.70
N MET A 59 -23.02 -3.77 15.80
CA MET A 59 -23.00 -2.32 15.66
C MET A 59 -24.40 -1.79 15.41
N GLU A 60 -24.60 -0.53 15.78
CA GLU A 60 -25.84 0.20 15.57
C GLU A 60 -25.56 1.58 14.99
N VAL A 61 -26.45 2.05 14.12
CA VAL A 61 -26.41 3.43 13.59
C VAL A 61 -27.77 4.10 13.70
N ASP A 62 -27.73 5.43 13.89
CA ASP A 62 -28.92 6.28 13.81
C ASP A 62 -29.27 6.58 12.36
N PRO A 63 -30.43 6.13 11.84
CA PRO A 63 -30.84 6.45 10.47
C PRO A 63 -31.17 7.94 10.27
N HIS A 64 -31.39 8.72 11.33
CA HIS A 64 -31.71 10.14 11.23
C HIS A 64 -30.50 11.05 11.48
N ASP A 65 -29.32 10.51 11.77
CA ASP A 65 -28.11 11.31 11.83
C ASP A 65 -27.78 11.82 10.43
N PRO A 66 -27.69 13.16 10.21
CA PRO A 66 -27.38 13.72 8.89
C PRO A 66 -26.09 13.18 8.27
N ARG A 67 -25.13 12.73 9.09
CA ARG A 67 -23.87 12.13 8.63
C ARG A 67 -24.07 10.77 7.96
N ASN A 68 -25.14 10.06 8.32
CA ASN A 68 -25.49 8.76 7.77
C ASN A 68 -26.39 8.85 6.53
N ALA A 69 -26.80 10.05 6.12
CA ALA A 69 -27.69 10.26 4.96
C ALA A 69 -27.08 9.79 3.63
N VAL A 70 -25.75 9.59 3.57
CA VAL A 70 -25.05 9.00 2.41
C VAL A 70 -25.28 7.49 2.27
N ILE A 71 -25.69 6.81 3.34
CA ILE A 71 -25.92 5.37 3.35
C ILE A 71 -27.27 5.09 2.69
N VAL A 72 -27.22 4.52 1.49
CA VAL A 72 -28.40 4.25 0.66
C VAL A 72 -29.41 3.37 1.40
N ASN A 73 -30.67 3.82 1.45
CA ASN A 73 -31.81 3.14 2.07
C ASN A 73 -31.69 2.89 3.60
N LEU A 74 -30.78 3.56 4.30
CA LEU A 74 -30.66 3.40 5.75
C LEU A 74 -31.96 3.78 6.48
N ASP A 75 -32.66 4.80 5.99
CA ASP A 75 -33.96 5.26 6.48
C ASP A 75 -35.06 4.19 6.37
N ARG A 76 -34.90 3.22 5.47
CA ARG A 76 -35.86 2.14 5.18
C ARG A 76 -35.52 0.83 5.87
N ALA A 77 -34.36 0.72 6.50
CA ALA A 77 -33.94 -0.51 7.17
C ALA A 77 -34.82 -0.78 8.42
N PRO A 78 -35.04 -2.06 8.79
CA PRO A 78 -35.65 -2.42 10.07
C PRO A 78 -34.91 -1.79 11.24
N ARG A 79 -35.65 -1.44 12.29
CA ARG A 79 -35.11 -0.74 13.48
C ARG A 79 -35.42 -1.53 14.75
N ASN A 80 -34.50 -1.48 15.70
CA ASN A 80 -34.71 -2.04 17.04
C ASN A 80 -35.66 -1.14 17.88
N ALA A 81 -35.92 -1.53 19.13
CA ALA A 81 -36.83 -0.81 20.02
C ALA A 81 -36.34 0.62 20.32
N GLU A 82 -35.04 0.86 20.21
CA GLU A 82 -34.36 2.14 20.38
C GLU A 82 -34.35 2.98 19.09
N GLY A 83 -34.97 2.49 18.01
CA GLY A 83 -35.06 3.16 16.72
C GLY A 83 -33.76 3.17 15.92
N ARG A 84 -32.77 2.35 16.30
CA ARG A 84 -31.48 2.20 15.61
C ARG A 84 -31.54 1.09 14.57
N VAL A 85 -30.69 1.19 13.55
CA VAL A 85 -30.47 0.11 12.58
C VAL A 85 -29.30 -0.75 13.04
N GLU A 86 -29.56 -2.05 13.23
CA GLU A 86 -28.56 -3.02 13.69
C GLU A 86 -27.83 -3.67 12.51
N PHE A 87 -26.54 -3.91 12.66
CA PHE A 87 -25.73 -4.69 11.73
C PHE A 87 -24.60 -5.40 12.45
N SER A 88 -24.05 -6.43 11.82
CA SER A 88 -22.92 -7.18 12.35
C SER A 88 -21.89 -7.45 11.27
N ALA A 89 -20.64 -7.64 11.67
CA ALA A 89 -19.55 -8.02 10.79
C ALA A 89 -18.60 -9.00 11.50
N PRO A 90 -18.00 -9.95 10.78
CA PRO A 90 -16.92 -10.75 11.34
C PRO A 90 -15.68 -9.87 11.55
N PHE A 91 -14.87 -10.18 12.55
CA PHE A 91 -13.58 -9.57 12.79
C PHE A 91 -12.48 -10.60 13.00
N VAL A 92 -11.25 -10.18 12.72
CA VAL A 92 -10.02 -10.88 13.10
C VAL A 92 -9.13 -9.88 13.83
N LEU A 93 -8.62 -10.27 15.00
CA LEU A 93 -7.66 -9.49 15.78
C LEU A 93 -6.46 -10.36 16.12
N ILE A 94 -5.26 -9.86 15.85
CA ILE A 94 -4.01 -10.49 16.29
C ILE A 94 -3.42 -9.60 17.38
N ARG A 95 -3.17 -10.15 18.56
CA ARG A 95 -2.66 -9.40 19.71
C ARG A 95 -1.66 -10.23 20.53
N PRO A 96 -0.80 -9.59 21.36
CA PRO A 96 -0.01 -10.31 22.35
C PRO A 96 -0.90 -11.10 23.31
N VAL A 97 -0.46 -12.29 23.71
CA VAL A 97 -1.12 -13.08 24.77
C VAL A 97 -1.09 -12.30 26.09
N ASP A 98 0.05 -11.68 26.41
CA ASP A 98 0.18 -10.71 27.50
C ASP A 98 -0.01 -9.30 26.95
N VAL A 99 -1.24 -8.79 27.01
CA VAL A 99 -1.61 -7.48 26.46
C VAL A 99 -0.80 -6.34 27.09
N ALA A 100 -0.30 -6.49 28.32
CA ALA A 100 0.53 -5.49 28.97
C ALA A 100 1.92 -5.33 28.32
N ARG A 101 2.34 -6.31 27.51
CA ARG A 101 3.57 -6.25 26.71
C ARG A 101 3.36 -5.70 25.30
N GLY A 102 2.12 -5.37 24.92
CA GLY A 102 1.84 -4.68 23.66
C GLY A 102 2.32 -3.23 23.70
N ASN A 103 2.56 -2.65 22.53
CA ASN A 103 2.91 -1.23 22.39
C ASN A 103 1.69 -0.29 22.46
N GLY A 104 0.49 -0.81 22.77
CA GLY A 104 -0.74 -0.02 22.87
C GLY A 104 -1.28 0.51 21.54
N LYS A 105 -0.75 0.07 20.41
CA LYS A 105 -1.16 0.52 19.07
C LYS A 105 -1.96 -0.54 18.33
N LEU A 106 -2.87 -0.07 17.49
CA LEU A 106 -3.64 -0.91 16.56
C LEU A 106 -3.23 -0.59 15.13
N LEU A 107 -2.65 -1.59 14.45
CA LEU A 107 -2.58 -1.57 12.99
C LEU A 107 -3.92 -2.07 12.45
N TYR A 108 -4.73 -1.15 11.90
CA TYR A 108 -6.03 -1.46 11.34
C TYR A 108 -5.94 -1.66 9.83
N GLY A 109 -6.33 -2.85 9.38
CA GLY A 109 -6.42 -3.20 7.98
C GLY A 109 -7.80 -2.95 7.39
N ILE A 110 -7.86 -2.23 6.27
CA ILE A 110 -9.12 -2.05 5.55
C ILE A 110 -9.41 -3.33 4.76
N ASN A 111 -10.56 -3.95 5.03
CA ASN A 111 -10.96 -5.15 4.32
C ASN A 111 -11.22 -4.85 2.83
N ASN A 112 -10.82 -5.76 1.96
CA ASN A 112 -11.09 -5.66 0.52
C ASN A 112 -12.08 -6.76 0.12
N ARG A 113 -13.31 -6.35 -0.20
CA ARG A 113 -14.43 -7.26 -0.52
C ARG A 113 -14.65 -8.33 0.56
N GLY A 114 -14.52 -7.94 1.83
CA GLY A 114 -14.65 -8.84 2.98
C GLY A 114 -13.39 -9.63 3.35
N ASN A 115 -12.32 -9.58 2.55
CA ASN A 115 -11.08 -10.29 2.87
C ASN A 115 -10.16 -9.45 3.76
N ALA A 116 -9.56 -10.09 4.76
CA ALA A 116 -8.48 -9.53 5.57
C ALA A 116 -7.17 -9.54 4.77
N ILE A 117 -6.99 -8.55 3.89
CA ILE A 117 -5.88 -8.49 2.94
C ILE A 117 -4.54 -8.11 3.60
N GLU A 118 -4.53 -7.46 4.76
CA GLU A 118 -3.25 -7.10 5.40
C GLU A 118 -2.42 -8.30 5.87
N ILE A 119 -3.04 -9.47 6.06
CA ILE A 119 -2.33 -10.70 6.46
C ILE A 119 -1.57 -11.32 5.26
N PRO A 120 -2.17 -11.52 4.08
CA PRO A 120 -1.47 -12.05 2.90
C PRO A 120 -0.61 -11.03 2.13
N PHE A 121 -0.90 -9.72 2.18
CA PHE A 121 -0.13 -8.70 1.46
C PHE A 121 1.13 -8.22 2.21
N GLN A 122 1.58 -8.93 3.25
CA GLN A 122 2.82 -8.65 4.01
C GLN A 122 4.13 -8.84 3.22
N THR A 123 4.07 -8.96 1.88
CA THR A 123 5.25 -8.86 1.01
C THR A 123 5.77 -7.43 0.88
N PHE A 124 5.12 -6.43 1.49
CA PHE A 124 5.80 -5.16 1.77
C PHE A 124 6.83 -5.38 2.88
N PRO A 125 8.10 -4.96 2.71
CA PRO A 125 9.09 -5.08 3.78
C PRO A 125 8.54 -4.50 5.08
N GLN A 126 8.73 -5.23 6.20
CA GLN A 126 8.20 -4.91 7.54
C GLN A 126 8.59 -3.51 8.06
N LEU A 127 9.48 -2.84 7.33
CA LEU A 127 9.90 -1.49 7.56
C LEU A 127 8.76 -0.46 7.59
N ALA A 128 7.76 -0.55 6.72
CA ALA A 128 6.72 0.48 6.63
C ALA A 128 5.96 0.69 7.97
N PRO A 129 5.54 -0.38 8.67
CA PRO A 129 5.06 -0.28 10.05
C PRO A 129 6.07 0.32 11.04
N SER A 130 7.35 -0.06 10.99
CA SER A 130 8.37 0.43 11.93
C SER A 130 8.71 1.92 11.75
N ALA A 131 8.77 2.41 10.51
CA ALA A 131 9.00 3.81 10.22
C ALA A 131 7.80 4.67 10.62
N LEU A 132 6.58 4.16 10.40
CA LEU A 132 5.35 4.78 10.86
C LEU A 132 5.30 4.86 12.40
N ASP A 133 5.72 3.79 13.08
CA ASP A 133 5.79 3.74 14.55
C ASP A 133 6.75 4.78 15.11
N ALA A 134 7.98 4.82 14.58
CA ALA A 134 9.01 5.79 14.97
C ALA A 134 8.60 7.24 14.71
N TRP A 135 7.85 7.49 13.64
CA TRP A 135 7.28 8.81 13.35
C TRP A 135 6.18 9.16 14.34
N ALA A 136 5.23 8.25 14.58
CA ALA A 136 4.09 8.49 15.44
C ALA A 136 4.46 8.72 16.92
N ASP A 137 5.43 7.96 17.45
CA ASP A 137 5.85 8.10 18.86
C ASP A 137 7.01 9.05 19.06
N GLY A 138 8.01 8.97 18.17
CA GLY A 138 9.28 9.66 18.33
C GLY A 138 9.43 10.92 17.49
N GLY A 139 8.46 11.23 16.61
CA GLY A 139 8.58 12.33 15.65
C GLY A 139 9.69 12.11 14.60
N ILE A 140 10.17 10.88 14.44
CA ILE A 140 11.24 10.55 13.50
C ILE A 140 10.64 10.36 12.11
N GLU A 141 10.72 11.39 11.27
CA GLU A 141 10.23 11.35 9.89
C GLU A 141 10.73 10.11 9.12
N PRO A 142 9.88 9.49 8.29
CA PRO A 142 10.31 8.41 7.40
C PRO A 142 11.30 8.92 6.34
N PRO A 143 12.04 8.02 5.66
CA PRO A 143 12.84 8.41 4.50
C PRO A 143 12.03 9.21 3.49
N ARG A 144 12.69 10.19 2.86
CA ARG A 144 12.06 11.02 1.83
C ARG A 144 11.51 10.13 0.71
N SER A 145 10.28 10.39 0.30
CA SER A 145 9.66 9.72 -0.85
C SER A 145 10.51 9.88 -2.11
N ASN A 146 10.61 8.79 -2.88
CA ASN A 146 11.29 8.76 -4.17
C ASN A 146 10.30 8.38 -5.27
N TYR A 147 9.19 9.11 -5.40
CA TYR A 147 8.25 8.87 -6.50
C TYR A 147 8.78 9.49 -7.80
N PRO A 148 8.44 8.92 -8.96
CA PRO A 148 8.77 9.52 -10.24
C PRO A 148 8.22 10.95 -10.38
N ASP A 149 9.01 11.87 -10.90
CA ASP A 149 8.69 13.28 -11.08
C ASP A 149 9.13 13.78 -12.47
N VAL A 150 8.42 14.77 -12.99
CA VAL A 150 8.76 15.40 -14.28
C VAL A 150 9.95 16.33 -14.13
N SER A 151 10.08 16.99 -12.98
CA SER A 151 11.11 18.00 -12.70
C SER A 151 12.52 17.43 -12.62
N ASP A 152 12.67 16.14 -12.30
CA ASP A 152 13.96 15.44 -12.24
C ASP A 152 14.17 14.45 -13.40
N GLY A 153 13.24 14.42 -14.37
CA GLY A 153 13.34 13.58 -15.57
C GLY A 153 13.08 12.09 -15.32
N THR A 154 12.57 11.73 -14.14
CA THR A 154 12.21 10.33 -13.84
C THR A 154 10.82 9.93 -14.35
N LEU A 155 10.05 10.87 -14.89
CA LEU A 155 8.84 10.65 -15.69
C LEU A 155 8.99 11.13 -17.13
N ALA A 156 8.50 10.34 -18.08
CA ALA A 156 8.46 10.69 -19.50
C ALA A 156 7.16 10.20 -20.16
N THR A 157 6.88 10.69 -21.37
CA THR A 157 5.80 10.11 -22.18
C THR A 157 6.12 8.65 -22.54
N VAL A 158 5.09 7.85 -22.82
CA VAL A 158 5.27 6.44 -23.24
C VAL A 158 6.19 6.33 -24.46
N ALA A 159 6.08 7.25 -25.41
CA ALA A 159 6.91 7.26 -26.62
C ALA A 159 8.38 7.60 -26.35
N GLU A 160 8.67 8.42 -25.34
CA GLU A 160 10.03 8.72 -24.91
C GLU A 160 10.63 7.55 -24.13
N ALA A 161 9.88 6.99 -23.18
CA ALA A 161 10.31 5.82 -22.42
C ALA A 161 10.58 4.61 -23.33
N ALA A 162 9.75 4.40 -24.36
CA ALA A 162 9.94 3.34 -25.34
C ALA A 162 11.26 3.47 -26.14
N LYS A 163 11.76 4.69 -26.35
CA LYS A 163 13.02 4.93 -27.07
C LYS A 163 14.24 4.64 -26.22
N THR A 164 14.14 4.79 -24.92
CA THR A 164 15.27 4.64 -23.98
C THR A 164 15.30 3.27 -23.31
N PHE A 165 14.19 2.54 -23.30
CA PHE A 165 14.14 1.17 -22.81
C PHE A 165 15.13 0.28 -23.61
N PRO A 166 15.91 -0.60 -22.93
CA PRO A 166 16.89 -1.44 -23.62
C PRO A 166 16.22 -2.36 -24.63
N ALA A 167 16.85 -2.52 -25.79
CA ALA A 167 16.42 -3.43 -26.85
C ALA A 167 16.67 -4.90 -26.46
N ILE A 168 15.94 -5.39 -25.45
CA ILE A 168 16.08 -6.75 -24.93
C ILE A 168 15.48 -7.75 -25.95
N PRO A 169 16.23 -8.79 -26.37
CA PRO A 169 15.74 -9.78 -27.31
C PRO A 169 14.43 -10.44 -26.85
N GLY A 170 13.43 -10.45 -27.73
CA GLY A 170 12.12 -11.07 -27.45
C GLY A 170 11.18 -10.25 -26.56
N VAL A 171 11.56 -9.02 -26.18
CA VAL A 171 10.73 -8.13 -25.37
C VAL A 171 10.17 -7.00 -26.23
N THR A 172 8.85 -6.82 -26.17
CA THR A 172 8.16 -5.69 -26.79
C THR A 172 7.77 -4.69 -25.71
N PHE A 173 8.22 -3.44 -25.82
CA PHE A 173 7.80 -2.38 -24.91
C PHE A 173 6.32 -2.02 -25.15
N PRO A 174 5.50 -1.84 -24.10
CA PRO A 174 4.09 -1.50 -24.26
C PRO A 174 3.90 -0.14 -24.93
N THR A 175 3.09 -0.11 -25.98
CA THR A 175 2.67 1.14 -26.63
C THR A 175 1.31 1.63 -26.14
N VAL A 176 0.62 0.82 -25.34
CA VAL A 176 -0.67 1.13 -24.74
C VAL A 176 -0.55 1.23 -23.22
N VAL A 177 -1.24 2.22 -22.67
CA VAL A 177 -1.35 2.46 -21.23
C VAL A 177 -2.80 2.74 -20.87
N ASN A 178 -3.14 2.60 -19.60
CA ASN A 178 -4.44 3.03 -19.11
C ASN A 178 -4.57 4.55 -19.25
N GLU A 179 -5.51 4.99 -20.08
CA GLU A 179 -5.78 6.41 -20.27
C GLU A 179 -6.71 6.94 -19.19
N LEU A 180 -6.51 8.22 -18.81
CA LEU A 180 -7.37 8.92 -17.88
C LEU A 180 -8.02 10.13 -18.55
N TRP A 181 -9.29 10.34 -18.24
CA TRP A 181 -10.10 11.44 -18.78
C TRP A 181 -10.68 12.23 -17.62
N ALA A 182 -10.76 13.55 -17.75
CA ALA A 182 -11.58 14.37 -16.86
C ALA A 182 -13.05 13.96 -17.05
N LEU A 183 -13.69 13.51 -15.97
CA LEU A 183 -15.06 13.01 -16.02
C LEU A 183 -16.04 14.11 -15.60
N ASP A 184 -17.05 14.34 -16.42
CA ASP A 184 -18.18 15.22 -16.12
C ASP A 184 -19.38 14.38 -15.66
N TYR A 185 -19.72 14.53 -14.38
CA TYR A 185 -20.82 13.84 -13.71
C TYR A 185 -22.13 14.66 -13.72
N GLY A 186 -22.17 15.77 -14.45
CA GLY A 186 -23.30 16.68 -14.57
C GLY A 186 -23.15 17.95 -13.73
N PRO A 187 -24.06 18.93 -13.93
CA PRO A 187 -23.90 20.30 -13.45
C PRO A 187 -23.96 20.45 -11.91
N THR A 188 -24.39 19.42 -11.18
CA THR A 188 -24.45 19.43 -9.71
C THR A 188 -23.28 18.70 -9.04
N PHE A 189 -22.26 18.31 -9.81
CA PHE A 189 -21.05 17.66 -9.33
C PHE A 189 -19.82 18.50 -9.72
N GLY A 190 -19.22 19.18 -8.74
CA GLY A 190 -18.10 20.10 -8.94
C GLY A 190 -16.78 19.60 -8.32
N PRO A 191 -15.74 20.46 -8.28
CA PRO A 191 -14.42 20.11 -7.75
C PRO A 191 -14.42 19.69 -6.27
N GLU A 192 -15.37 20.19 -5.48
CA GLU A 192 -15.54 19.83 -4.06
C GLU A 192 -16.49 18.64 -3.86
N GLY A 193 -16.93 18.00 -4.96
CA GLY A 193 -17.93 16.95 -4.99
C GLY A 193 -19.33 17.47 -5.32
N GLY A 194 -20.34 16.67 -5.00
CA GLY A 194 -21.74 17.00 -5.24
C GLY A 194 -22.58 15.78 -5.62
N ARG A 195 -23.78 16.03 -6.13
CA ARG A 195 -24.67 14.94 -6.58
C ARG A 195 -24.36 14.59 -8.03
N ILE A 196 -24.01 13.34 -8.27
CA ILE A 196 -23.87 12.78 -9.62
C ILE A 196 -25.26 12.72 -10.26
N THR A 197 -25.43 13.37 -11.42
CA THR A 197 -26.69 13.38 -12.17
C THR A 197 -26.56 12.81 -13.59
N MET A 198 -25.34 12.51 -14.02
CA MET A 198 -25.06 11.96 -15.35
C MET A 198 -24.28 10.64 -15.23
N LEU A 199 -24.89 9.56 -15.72
CA LEU A 199 -24.28 8.23 -15.79
C LEU A 199 -24.63 7.57 -17.15
N PRO A 200 -23.65 7.09 -17.94
CA PRO A 200 -22.20 7.23 -17.69
C PRO A 200 -21.76 8.69 -17.78
N PRO A 201 -20.72 9.10 -17.03
CA PRO A 201 -20.21 10.47 -17.11
C PRO A 201 -19.70 10.79 -18.51
N ALA A 202 -19.86 12.04 -18.93
CA ALA A 202 -19.26 12.52 -20.16
C ALA A 202 -17.74 12.61 -19.99
N ARG A 203 -16.99 12.30 -21.06
CA ARG A 203 -15.52 12.40 -21.07
C ARG A 203 -15.12 13.78 -21.59
N GLY A 204 -14.39 14.52 -20.76
CA GLY A 204 -13.80 15.82 -21.08
C GLY A 204 -12.40 15.69 -21.69
N ALA A 205 -11.47 16.53 -21.22
CA ALA A 205 -10.08 16.48 -21.67
C ALA A 205 -9.38 15.19 -21.23
N ARG A 206 -8.47 14.69 -22.06
CA ARG A 206 -7.61 13.54 -21.74
C ARG A 206 -6.37 14.01 -20.98
N TYR A 207 -6.01 13.32 -19.90
CA TYR A 207 -4.75 13.56 -19.21
C TYR A 207 -3.59 12.95 -19.99
N GLN A 208 -2.47 13.68 -20.04
CA GLN A 208 -1.22 13.09 -20.51
C GLN A 208 -0.74 12.07 -19.48
N VAL A 209 -0.69 10.81 -19.89
CA VAL A 209 -0.12 9.73 -19.06
C VAL A 209 1.39 9.75 -19.23
N LEU A 210 2.10 9.79 -18.12
CA LEU A 210 3.56 9.66 -18.05
C LEU A 210 3.90 8.35 -17.35
N VAL A 211 5.05 7.78 -17.70
CA VAL A 211 5.57 6.53 -17.14
C VAL A 211 6.99 6.75 -16.62
N PRO A 212 7.44 5.96 -15.63
CA PRO A 212 8.81 6.05 -15.14
C PRO A 212 9.83 5.84 -16.26
N THR A 213 10.91 6.61 -16.24
CA THR A 213 12.08 6.35 -17.07
C THR A 213 12.95 5.25 -16.43
N THR A 214 13.72 4.55 -17.26
CA THR A 214 14.47 3.36 -16.85
C THR A 214 15.98 3.56 -16.96
N ASP A 215 16.73 2.78 -16.19
CA ASP A 215 18.17 2.63 -16.36
C ASP A 215 18.51 1.75 -17.59
N ARG A 216 19.81 1.55 -17.83
CA ARG A 216 20.31 0.73 -18.95
C ARG A 216 19.83 -0.73 -18.92
N ASP A 217 19.38 -1.20 -17.76
CA ASP A 217 18.88 -2.56 -17.55
C ASP A 217 17.35 -2.60 -17.61
N GLY A 218 16.67 -1.49 -17.87
CA GLY A 218 15.22 -1.44 -17.99
C GLY A 218 14.48 -1.41 -16.63
N HIS A 219 15.17 -1.09 -15.53
CA HIS A 219 14.54 -0.87 -14.23
C HIS A 219 14.22 0.61 -14.04
N ASP A 220 13.07 0.91 -13.43
CA ASP A 220 12.66 2.27 -13.12
C ASP A 220 13.74 3.02 -12.29
N LEU A 221 14.02 4.27 -12.66
CA LEU A 221 15.01 5.11 -11.98
C LEU A 221 14.51 5.59 -10.62
N ALA A 222 13.28 6.08 -10.58
CA ALA A 222 12.59 6.45 -9.36
C ALA A 222 11.92 5.23 -8.71
N GLY A 223 11.58 5.38 -7.44
CA GLY A 223 11.08 4.30 -6.58
C GLY A 223 12.13 3.82 -5.58
N ILE A 224 11.68 3.01 -4.63
CA ILE A 224 12.59 2.33 -3.70
C ILE A 224 13.22 1.16 -4.45
N ARG A 225 14.54 1.20 -4.67
CA ARG A 225 15.27 0.07 -5.23
C ARG A 225 15.48 -0.98 -4.15
N THR A 226 14.61 -1.98 -4.14
CA THR A 226 14.78 -3.19 -3.33
C THR A 226 16.08 -3.90 -3.70
N VAL A 227 16.56 -4.81 -2.86
CA VAL A 227 17.88 -5.44 -3.04
C VAL A 227 17.98 -6.18 -4.37
N ASP A 228 16.90 -6.80 -4.83
CA ASP A 228 16.75 -7.47 -6.12
C ASP A 228 16.77 -6.51 -7.34
N ILE A 229 16.39 -5.24 -7.16
CA ILE A 229 16.48 -4.20 -8.19
C ILE A 229 17.85 -3.50 -8.17
N ALA A 230 18.48 -3.41 -6.99
CA ALA A 230 19.83 -2.87 -6.81
C ALA A 230 20.92 -3.86 -7.24
N VAL A 231 20.66 -5.16 -7.10
CA VAL A 231 21.55 -6.28 -7.51
C VAL A 231 20.79 -7.21 -8.45
N PRO A 232 20.48 -6.74 -9.66
CA PRO A 232 19.57 -7.46 -10.56
C PRO A 232 20.21 -8.69 -11.19
N VAL A 233 19.44 -9.78 -11.24
CA VAL A 233 19.73 -10.98 -12.04
C VAL A 233 18.94 -11.03 -13.36
N GLY A 234 18.10 -10.01 -13.58
CA GLY A 234 17.25 -9.82 -14.74
C GLY A 234 16.59 -8.44 -14.67
N THR A 235 15.89 -8.06 -15.74
CA THR A 235 15.04 -6.86 -15.76
C THR A 235 13.71 -7.18 -15.11
N ASN A 236 13.33 -6.41 -14.09
CA ASN A 236 11.99 -6.41 -13.52
C ASN A 236 11.22 -5.19 -14.02
N THR A 237 10.04 -5.40 -14.61
CA THR A 237 9.16 -4.31 -15.04
C THR A 237 7.81 -4.38 -14.34
N GLY A 238 7.20 -3.21 -14.10
CA GLY A 238 5.86 -3.09 -13.53
C GLY A 238 4.72 -3.41 -14.51
N TRP A 239 5.04 -3.96 -15.68
CA TRP A 239 4.10 -4.25 -16.75
C TRP A 239 4.41 -5.59 -17.41
N ASN A 240 3.40 -6.17 -18.03
CA ASN A 240 3.53 -7.34 -18.87
C ASN A 240 2.50 -7.24 -19.99
N LEU A 241 2.79 -7.83 -21.15
CA LEU A 241 1.84 -7.91 -22.26
C LEU A 241 1.10 -9.24 -22.22
N ARG A 242 -0.13 -9.26 -22.73
CA ARG A 242 -0.83 -10.53 -22.89
C ARG A 242 -0.14 -11.41 -23.92
N PRO A 243 -0.35 -12.74 -23.87
CA PRO A 243 0.18 -13.64 -24.89
C PRO A 243 -0.23 -13.25 -26.32
N PRO A 244 0.53 -13.68 -27.35
CA PRO A 244 0.21 -13.41 -28.75
C PRO A 244 -1.25 -13.76 -29.08
N GLY A 245 -1.92 -12.85 -29.79
CA GLY A 245 -3.33 -12.96 -30.14
C GLY A 245 -3.99 -11.58 -30.27
N PRO A 246 -5.33 -11.52 -30.39
CA PRO A 246 -6.06 -10.26 -30.60
C PRO A 246 -5.82 -9.19 -29.53
N ARG A 247 -5.40 -9.61 -28.33
CA ARG A 247 -5.08 -8.73 -27.20
C ARG A 247 -3.60 -8.72 -26.84
N GLY A 248 -2.71 -9.26 -27.68
CA GLY A 248 -1.29 -9.43 -27.35
C GLY A 248 -0.52 -8.12 -27.17
N GLN A 249 -1.11 -6.99 -27.61
CA GLN A 249 -0.57 -5.65 -27.35
C GLN A 249 -1.12 -5.02 -26.06
N ASP A 250 -2.15 -5.62 -25.45
CA ASP A 250 -2.74 -5.11 -24.22
C ASP A 250 -1.85 -5.46 -23.02
N LEU A 251 -1.87 -4.57 -22.03
CA LEU A 251 -1.30 -4.86 -20.73
C LEU A 251 -2.05 -6.01 -20.03
N CYS A 252 -1.27 -6.91 -19.43
CA CYS A 252 -1.74 -7.86 -18.43
C CYS A 252 -1.77 -7.14 -17.07
N GLY A 253 -2.97 -6.70 -16.65
CA GLY A 253 -3.13 -5.90 -15.44
C GLY A 253 -2.56 -6.59 -14.20
N LEU A 254 -1.90 -5.80 -13.35
CA LEU A 254 -1.27 -6.22 -12.08
C LEU A 254 -0.20 -7.32 -12.22
N SER A 255 0.27 -7.59 -13.44
CA SER A 255 1.34 -8.55 -13.70
C SER A 255 2.57 -7.81 -14.22
N GLY A 256 3.67 -7.91 -13.48
CA GLY A 256 4.98 -7.48 -13.95
C GLY A 256 5.65 -8.53 -14.85
N SER A 257 6.85 -8.21 -15.31
CA SER A 257 7.71 -9.15 -16.05
C SER A 257 9.06 -9.29 -15.36
N PHE A 258 9.62 -10.50 -15.41
CA PHE A 258 11.02 -10.76 -15.10
C PHE A 258 11.70 -11.31 -16.36
N ILE A 259 12.70 -10.61 -16.86
CA ILE A 259 13.46 -11.00 -18.05
C ILE A 259 14.92 -11.25 -17.64
N PRO A 260 15.38 -12.52 -17.54
CA PRO A 260 16.69 -12.86 -16.99
C PRO A 260 17.82 -12.22 -17.79
N PHE A 261 18.94 -11.93 -17.13
CA PHE A 261 20.19 -11.59 -17.81
C PHE A 261 20.84 -12.86 -18.37
N ALA A 262 21.62 -12.69 -19.45
CA ALA A 262 22.53 -13.72 -19.90
C ALA A 262 23.48 -14.14 -18.77
N ARG A 263 23.77 -15.44 -18.66
CA ARG A 263 24.69 -15.94 -17.62
C ARG A 263 26.13 -15.55 -17.93
N THR A 264 26.55 -15.69 -19.18
CA THR A 264 27.91 -15.39 -19.65
C THR A 264 27.93 -14.30 -20.72
N GLN A 265 29.10 -13.71 -20.94
CA GLN A 265 29.31 -12.75 -22.03
C GLN A 265 29.06 -13.39 -23.41
N ALA A 266 29.42 -14.66 -23.58
CA ALA A 266 29.19 -15.38 -24.83
C ALA A 266 27.68 -15.49 -25.13
N ASP A 267 26.87 -15.87 -24.14
CA ASP A 267 25.41 -15.96 -24.29
C ASP A 267 24.80 -14.60 -24.62
N ARG A 268 25.26 -13.54 -23.93
CA ARG A 268 24.83 -12.16 -24.17
C ARG A 268 25.07 -11.73 -25.61
N LEU A 269 26.28 -11.97 -26.12
CA LEU A 269 26.66 -11.61 -27.48
C LEU A 269 25.90 -12.45 -28.51
N ALA A 270 25.68 -13.74 -28.25
CA ALA A 270 24.93 -14.63 -29.11
C ALA A 270 23.44 -14.23 -29.23
N SER A 271 22.83 -13.78 -28.13
CA SER A 271 21.44 -13.30 -28.16
C SER A 271 21.30 -11.85 -28.63
N GLY A 272 22.39 -11.08 -28.67
CA GLY A 272 22.37 -9.65 -28.95
C GLY A 272 21.79 -8.82 -27.80
N ASP A 273 21.87 -9.31 -26.57
CA ASP A 273 21.35 -8.59 -25.40
C ASP A 273 22.28 -7.42 -25.02
N PRO A 274 21.78 -6.17 -24.94
CA PRO A 274 22.61 -5.03 -24.60
C PRO A 274 23.01 -4.98 -23.12
N ARG A 275 22.32 -5.72 -22.24
CA ARG A 275 22.52 -5.70 -20.79
C ARG A 275 23.70 -6.59 -20.43
N ALA A 276 24.60 -6.14 -19.55
CA ALA A 276 25.73 -6.96 -19.09
C ALA A 276 25.27 -8.31 -18.52
N SER A 277 26.01 -9.37 -18.80
CA SER A 277 25.74 -10.71 -18.27
C SER A 277 26.02 -10.79 -16.77
N LEU A 278 25.53 -11.84 -16.11
CA LEU A 278 25.81 -12.08 -14.68
C LEU A 278 27.32 -12.17 -14.41
N ALA A 279 28.07 -12.90 -15.25
CA ALA A 279 29.52 -13.02 -15.12
C ALA A 279 30.25 -11.67 -15.31
N GLU A 280 29.80 -10.82 -16.25
CA GLU A 280 30.36 -9.48 -16.44
C GLU A 280 30.07 -8.54 -15.26
N ARG A 281 28.95 -8.74 -14.54
CA ARG A 281 28.54 -7.91 -13.40
C ARG A 281 29.22 -8.30 -12.10
N TYR A 282 29.26 -9.59 -11.82
CA TYR A 282 29.59 -10.11 -10.50
C TYR A 282 30.89 -10.93 -10.48
N GLY A 283 31.38 -11.36 -11.65
CA GLY A 283 32.52 -12.27 -11.77
C GLY A 283 32.12 -13.71 -11.42
N ASP A 284 31.78 -13.95 -10.16
CA ASP A 284 31.44 -15.26 -9.62
C ASP A 284 30.32 -15.21 -8.57
N HIS A 285 29.99 -16.35 -7.98
CA HIS A 285 28.99 -16.46 -6.93
C HIS A 285 29.32 -15.57 -5.71
N GLN A 286 30.59 -15.49 -5.29
CA GLN A 286 30.98 -14.70 -4.13
C GLN A 286 30.81 -13.20 -4.40
N GLY A 287 31.17 -12.74 -5.61
CA GLY A 287 30.96 -11.36 -6.03
C GLY A 287 29.47 -10.98 -6.09
N PHE A 288 28.59 -11.90 -6.46
CA PHE A 288 27.13 -11.71 -6.39
C PHE A 288 26.67 -11.58 -4.93
N VAL A 289 27.07 -12.51 -4.06
CA VAL A 289 26.73 -12.48 -2.62
C VAL A 289 27.21 -11.18 -1.97
N ASP A 290 28.44 -10.75 -2.26
CA ASP A 290 28.99 -9.51 -1.70
C ASP A 290 28.27 -8.27 -2.23
N ALA A 291 27.81 -8.30 -3.49
CA ALA A 291 26.96 -7.23 -4.02
C ALA A 291 25.62 -7.15 -3.29
N VAL A 292 24.97 -8.31 -3.04
CA VAL A 292 23.73 -8.40 -2.26
C VAL A 292 23.92 -7.84 -0.86
N ARG A 293 24.96 -8.26 -0.14
CA ARG A 293 25.25 -7.76 1.22
C ARG A 293 25.42 -6.25 1.23
N ARG A 294 26.24 -5.69 0.34
CA ARG A 294 26.45 -4.23 0.23
C ARG A 294 25.16 -3.46 -0.08
N ALA A 295 24.29 -4.02 -0.92
CA ALA A 295 23.02 -3.39 -1.25
C ALA A 295 22.05 -3.44 -0.06
N ALA A 296 21.97 -4.58 0.63
CA ALA A 296 21.14 -4.73 1.83
C ALA A 296 21.60 -3.79 2.96
N GLU A 297 22.91 -3.70 3.23
CA GLU A 297 23.50 -2.77 4.20
C GLU A 297 23.15 -1.31 3.86
N ARG A 298 23.24 -0.93 2.59
CA ARG A 298 22.88 0.42 2.13
C ARG A 298 21.39 0.69 2.34
N SER A 299 20.52 -0.28 2.08
CA SER A 299 19.09 -0.14 2.33
C SER A 299 18.78 -0.01 3.82
N VAL A 300 19.50 -0.72 4.69
CA VAL A 300 19.41 -0.54 6.15
C VAL A 300 19.83 0.87 6.56
N GLN A 301 20.97 1.36 6.08
CA GLN A 301 21.47 2.71 6.36
C GLN A 301 20.48 3.79 5.92
N ASN A 302 19.81 3.57 4.79
CA ASN A 302 18.78 4.48 4.28
C ASN A 302 17.43 4.32 4.97
N ARG A 303 17.31 3.44 5.98
CA ARG A 303 16.06 3.05 6.64
C ARG A 303 14.99 2.60 5.64
N LEU A 304 15.42 1.84 4.62
CA LEU A 304 14.61 1.19 3.57
C LEU A 304 14.51 -0.35 3.74
N LEU A 305 15.22 -0.91 4.73
CA LEU A 305 15.21 -2.33 5.09
C LEU A 305 15.54 -2.51 6.58
N LEU A 306 14.98 -3.52 7.24
CA LEU A 306 15.37 -3.88 8.61
C LEU A 306 16.67 -4.69 8.61
N GLU A 307 17.46 -4.60 9.68
CA GLU A 307 18.70 -5.39 9.81
C GLU A 307 18.44 -6.90 9.78
N GLU A 308 17.33 -7.35 10.35
CA GLU A 308 16.95 -8.76 10.32
C GLU A 308 16.60 -9.24 8.92
N ASP A 309 15.87 -8.46 8.14
CA ASP A 309 15.54 -8.76 6.76
C ASP A 309 16.81 -8.75 5.88
N ALA A 310 17.74 -7.82 6.14
CA ALA A 310 19.03 -7.78 5.45
C ALA A 310 19.85 -9.06 5.67
N ARG A 311 19.86 -9.61 6.90
CA ARG A 311 20.50 -10.90 7.21
C ARG A 311 19.84 -12.05 6.47
N VAL A 312 18.50 -12.09 6.42
CA VAL A 312 17.76 -13.12 5.67
C VAL A 312 18.10 -13.05 4.18
N ILE A 313 18.09 -11.85 3.58
CA ILE A 313 18.41 -11.65 2.17
C ILE A 313 19.86 -12.08 1.85
N ALA A 314 20.81 -11.74 2.72
CA ALA A 314 22.21 -12.18 2.57
C ALA A 314 22.32 -13.72 2.60
N ALA A 315 21.67 -14.38 3.56
CA ALA A 315 21.66 -15.83 3.66
C ALA A 315 20.99 -16.51 2.45
N MET A 316 19.92 -15.92 1.91
CA MET A 316 19.28 -16.40 0.67
C MET A 316 20.22 -16.30 -0.54
N ALA A 317 20.97 -15.20 -0.66
CA ALA A 317 21.96 -15.06 -1.73
C ALA A 317 23.09 -16.08 -1.59
N GLU A 318 23.61 -16.28 -0.38
CA GLU A 318 24.61 -17.32 -0.09
C GLU A 318 24.13 -18.72 -0.44
N ALA A 319 22.84 -19.02 -0.24
CA ALA A 319 22.26 -20.33 -0.55
C ALA A 319 21.92 -20.53 -2.04
N SER A 320 21.84 -19.45 -2.82
CA SER A 320 21.43 -19.47 -4.23
C SER A 320 22.41 -20.19 -5.16
N ASP A 321 21.98 -20.51 -6.38
CA ASP A 321 22.78 -21.12 -7.44
C ASP A 321 23.33 -20.10 -8.46
N ILE A 322 23.16 -18.81 -8.20
CA ILE A 322 23.60 -17.74 -9.10
C ILE A 322 25.13 -17.79 -9.25
N LEU A 323 25.60 -18.05 -10.47
CA LEU A 323 27.03 -18.17 -10.81
C LEU A 323 27.79 -19.27 -10.06
N ARG A 324 27.11 -20.36 -9.63
CA ARG A 324 27.76 -21.57 -9.11
C ARG A 324 28.23 -22.55 -10.18
#